data_AF-A0A9Q0M3A8-F1
#
_entry.id   AF-A0A9Q0M3A8-F1
#
_cell.length_a   1.000
_cell.length_b   1.000
_cell.length_c   1.000
_cell.angle_alpha   90.00
_cell.angle_beta   90.00
_cell.angle_gamma   90.00
#
_symmetry.space_group_name_H-M   'P 1'
#
loop_
_entity.id
_entity.type
_entity.pdbx_description
1 polymer ?
#
loop_
_entity_poly.entity_id
_entity_poly.type
_entity_poly.pdbx_seq_one_letter_code
_entity_poly.pdbx_strand_id
1 'polypeptide(L)' 'MGTVAKPQLRNLLINSLKKQIPFAIALSVVGAFAMKFFYHDVRRDRIAEFYRTYDVEAEAARLREMGLFKRKDA' A
#
# COMPACT_ATOMS: atom_id res chain seq x y z
N MET A 1 47.11 24.35 20.18
CA MET A 1 45.68 24.74 20.19
C MET A 1 45.30 25.12 18.77
N GLY A 2 44.50 24.29 18.09
CA GLY A 2 44.12 24.51 16.69
C GLY A 2 43.07 25.60 16.58
N THR A 3 43.30 26.59 15.72
CA THR A 3 42.33 27.65 15.43
C THR A 3 41.16 27.08 14.63
N VAL A 4 39.93 27.29 15.10
CA VAL A 4 38.71 26.87 14.39
C VAL A 4 38.51 27.76 13.17
N ALA A 5 38.44 27.15 11.98
CA ALA A 5 38.13 27.87 10.75
C ALA A 5 36.70 28.44 10.78
N LYS A 6 36.49 29.62 10.19
CA LYS A 6 35.19 30.30 10.22
C LYS A 6 34.12 29.45 9.50
N PRO A 7 33.03 29.07 10.18
CA PRO A 7 31.97 28.27 9.57
C PRO A 7 31.15 29.08 8.56
N GLN A 8 30.35 28.40 7.74
CA GLN A 8 29.35 29.03 6.89
C GLN A 8 28.24 29.66 7.76
N LEU A 9 28.03 30.97 7.63
CA LEU A 9 27.03 31.73 8.40
C LEU A 9 25.88 32.26 7.53
N ARG A 10 25.89 32.00 6.21
CA ARG A 10 24.88 32.48 5.26
C ARG A 10 24.33 31.31 4.47
N ASN A 11 23.12 31.45 3.92
CA ASN A 11 22.48 30.45 3.05
C ASN A 11 22.31 29.05 3.68
N LEU A 12 22.31 28.94 5.01
CA LEU A 12 22.13 27.69 5.74
C LEU A 12 20.82 27.00 5.33
N LEU A 13 19.74 27.77 5.21
CA LEU A 13 18.44 27.27 4.79
C LEU A 13 18.47 26.69 3.38
N ILE A 14 19.04 27.41 2.42
CA ILE A 14 19.15 26.96 1.02
C ILE A 14 19.96 25.65 0.95
N ASN A 15 21.03 25.54 1.75
CA ASN A 15 21.85 24.34 1.78
C ASN A 15 21.12 23.13 2.39
N SER A 16 20.29 23.36 3.41
CA SER A 16 19.43 22.32 3.98
C SER A 16 18.32 21.89 3.00
N LEU A 17 17.68 22.86 2.33
CA LEU A 17 16.59 22.61 1.39
C LEU A 17 17.04 21.72 0.22
N LYS A 18 18.23 22.00 -0.32
CA LYS A 18 18.84 21.21 -1.40
C LYS A 18 19.03 19.73 -1.03
N LYS A 19 19.23 19.43 0.25
CA LYS A 19 19.39 18.06 0.75
C LYS A 19 18.05 17.41 1.09
N GLN A 20 17.15 18.17 1.70
CA GLN A 20 15.87 17.67 2.19
C GLN A 20 14.85 17.40 1.10
N ILE A 21 14.78 18.25 0.06
CA ILE A 21 13.83 18.07 -1.05
C ILE A 21 14.02 16.73 -1.77
N PRO A 22 15.22 16.36 -2.27
CA PRO A 22 15.39 15.09 -2.96
C PRO A 22 15.15 13.90 -2.01
N PHE A 23 15.50 14.04 -0.73
CA PHE A 23 15.24 13.01 0.27
C PHE A 23 13.73 12.80 0.50
N ALA A 24 12.96 13.89 0.61
CA ALA A 24 11.51 13.83 0.77
C ALA A 24 10.83 13.19 -0.44
N ILE A 25 11.30 13.51 -1.65
CA ILE A 25 10.80 12.90 -2.89
C ILE A 25 11.13 11.40 -2.94
N ALA A 26 12.36 11.03 -2.62
CA ALA A 26 12.75 9.62 -2.59
C ALA A 26 11.89 8.83 -1.59
N LEU A 27 11.68 9.38 -0.40
CA LEU A 27 10.88 8.73 0.65
C LEU A 27 9.41 8.59 0.25
N SER A 28 8.82 9.60 -0.39
CA SER A 28 7.43 9.54 -0.83
C SER A 28 7.22 8.50 -1.93
N VAL A 29 8.16 8.40 -2.88
CA VAL A 29 8.14 7.36 -3.92
C VAL A 29 8.22 5.97 -3.30
N VAL A 30 9.15 5.74 -2.37
CA VAL A 30 9.28 4.45 -1.67
C VAL A 30 8.00 4.10 -0.91
N GLY A 31 7.41 5.07 -0.20
CA GLY A 31 6.14 4.88 0.50
C GLY A 31 4.98 4.50 -0.44
N ALA A 32 4.91 5.15 -1.60
CA ALA A 32 3.90 4.83 -2.61
C ALA A 32 4.06 3.42 -3.18
N PHE A 33 5.30 3.00 -3.47
CA PHE A 33 5.57 1.63 -3.93
C PHE A 33 5.27 0.59 -2.85
N ALA A 34 5.63 0.87 -1.59
CA ALA A 34 5.30 -0.03 -0.48
C ALA A 34 3.79 -0.25 -0.38
N MET A 35 2.99 0.82 -0.40
CA MET A 35 1.53 0.69 -0.35
C MET A 35 0.96 -0.05 -1.56
N LYS A 36 1.50 0.18 -2.76
CA LYS A 36 1.07 -0.55 -3.95
C LYS A 36 1.29 -2.06 -3.83
N PHE A 37 2.50 -2.48 -3.51
CA PHE A 37 2.85 -3.90 -3.45
C PHE A 37 2.22 -4.62 -2.25
N PHE A 38 2.26 -4.02 -1.06
CA PHE A 38 1.79 -4.69 0.15
C PHE A 38 0.26 -4.70 0.29
N TYR A 39 -0.42 -3.69 -0.25
CA TYR A 39 -1.86 -3.53 -0.02
C TYR A 39 -2.67 -3.77 -1.29
N HIS A 40 -2.34 -3.06 -2.38
CA HIS A 40 -3.13 -3.14 -3.61
C HIS A 40 -2.96 -4.48 -4.31
N ASP A 41 -1.71 -4.91 -4.52
CA ASP A 41 -1.43 -6.12 -5.28
C ASP A 41 -1.91 -7.37 -4.52
N VAL A 42 -1.64 -7.47 -3.22
CA VAL A 42 -2.13 -8.58 -2.37
C VAL A 42 -3.65 -8.71 -2.41
N ARG A 43 -4.39 -7.60 -2.36
CA ARG A 43 -5.86 -7.64 -2.42
C ARG A 43 -6.37 -8.04 -3.77
N ARG A 44 -5.79 -7.46 -4.83
CA ARG A 44 -6.17 -7.79 -6.20
C ARG A 44 -5.95 -9.28 -6.46
N ASP A 45 -4.80 -9.80 -6.05
CA ASP A 45 -4.42 -11.19 -6.30
C ASP A 45 -5.31 -12.14 -5.48
N ARG A 46 -5.65 -11.80 -4.22
CA ARG A 46 -6.61 -12.58 -3.42
C ARG A 46 -8.00 -12.64 -4.04
N ILE A 47 -8.50 -11.51 -4.56
CA ILE A 47 -9.80 -11.46 -5.24
C ILE A 47 -9.75 -12.31 -6.52
N ALA A 48 -8.68 -12.19 -7.31
CA ALA A 48 -8.51 -12.96 -8.53
C ALA A 48 -8.41 -14.47 -8.25
N GLU A 49 -7.69 -14.86 -7.20
CA GLU A 49 -7.56 -16.25 -6.76
C GLU A 49 -8.91 -16.82 -6.33
N PHE A 50 -9.69 -16.06 -5.54
CA PHE A 50 -11.04 -16.46 -5.17
C PHE A 50 -11.88 -16.79 -6.41
N TYR A 51 -11.99 -15.86 -7.36
CA TYR A 51 -12.79 -16.09 -8.57
C TYR A 51 -12.24 -17.18 -9.50
N ARG A 52 -10.97 -17.57 -9.38
CA ARG A 52 -10.38 -18.62 -10.21
C ARG A 52 -10.84 -20.02 -9.81
N THR A 53 -11.06 -20.25 -8.52
CA THR A 53 -11.46 -21.55 -7.97
C THR A 53 -12.90 -21.56 -7.45
N TYR A 54 -13.62 -20.44 -7.57
CA TYR A 54 -14.98 -20.31 -7.06
C TYR A 54 -15.99 -21.04 -7.95
N ASP A 55 -16.64 -22.05 -7.38
CA ASP A 55 -17.78 -22.73 -7.99
C ASP A 55 -19.09 -22.22 -7.37
N VAL A 56 -19.87 -21.52 -8.18
CA VAL A 56 -21.11 -20.87 -7.79
C VAL A 56 -22.18 -21.89 -7.39
N GLU A 57 -22.21 -23.06 -8.03
CA GLU A 57 -23.26 -24.06 -7.81
C GLU A 57 -23.04 -24.79 -6.48
N ALA A 58 -21.79 -25.15 -6.18
CA ALA A 58 -21.41 -25.77 -4.92
C ALA A 58 -21.66 -24.84 -3.71
N GLU A 59 -21.35 -23.55 -3.84
CA GLU A 59 -21.62 -22.58 -2.78
C GLU A 59 -23.12 -22.34 -2.59
N ALA A 60 -23.89 -22.27 -3.67
CA ALA A 60 -25.35 -22.14 -3.59
C ALA A 60 -26.01 -23.37 -2.94
N ALA A 61 -25.53 -24.58 -3.22
CA ALA A 61 -26.00 -25.80 -2.56
C ALA A 61 -25.70 -25.75 -1.04
N ARG A 62 -24.48 -25.41 -0.65
CA ARG A 62 -24.08 -25.24 0.76
C ARG A 62 -24.93 -24.20 1.48
N LEU A 63 -25.20 -23.05 0.85
CA LEU A 63 -25.98 -21.97 1.44
C LEU A 63 -27.49 -22.31 1.55
N ARG A 64 -28.01 -23.14 0.65
CA ARG A 64 -29.36 -23.72 0.74
C ARG A 64 -29.47 -24.71 1.91
N GLU A 65 -28.48 -25.59 2.08
CA GLU A 65 -28.43 -26.52 3.22
C GLU A 65 -28.33 -25.79 4.57
N MET A 66 -27.66 -24.64 4.62
CA MET A 66 -27.58 -23.80 5.82
C MET A 66 -28.87 -23.00 6.11
N GLY A 67 -29.90 -23.11 5.27
CA GLY A 67 -31.21 -22.48 5.50
C GLY A 67 -31.19 -20.95 5.49
N LEU A 68 -30.16 -20.33 4.89
CA LEU A 68 -29.96 -18.87 4.89
C LEU A 68 -30.87 -18.14 3.90
N PHE A 69 -31.43 -18.84 2.91
CA PHE A 69 -32.34 -18.27 1.93
C PHE A 69 -33.80 -18.41 2.38
N LYS A 70 -34.50 -17.28 2.54
CA LYS A 70 -35.94 -17.23 2.93
C LYS A 70 -36.90 -17.31 1.72
N ARG A 71 -36.37 -17.37 0.49
CA ARG A 71 -37.10 -17.45 -0.79
C ARG A 71 -36.10 -17.93 -1.86
N LYS A 72 -36.34 -19.00 -2.62
CA LYS A 72 -37.38 -19.15 -3.64
C LYS A 72 -37.66 -20.65 -3.87
N ASP A 73 -38.46 -21.22 -2.97
CA ASP A 73 -39.09 -22.52 -3.15
C ASP A 73 -40.51 -22.25 -3.68
N ALA A 74 -40.61 -22.01 -4.98
CA ALA A 74 -41.83 -22.02 -5.79
C ALA A 74 -41.45 -22.23 -7.25
#